data_AF-A0A846CZG2-F1
#
_entry.id   AF-A0A846CZG2-F1
#
_cell.length_a   1.000
_cell.length_b   1.000
_cell.length_c   1.000
_cell.angle_alpha   90.00
_cell.angle_beta   90.00
_cell.angle_gamma   90.00
#
_symmetry.space_group_name_H-M   'P 1'
#
loop_
_entity.id
_entity.type
_entity.pdbx_description
1 polymer ?
#
loop_
_entity_poly.entity_id
_entity_poly.type
_entity_poly.pdbx_seq_one_letter_code
_entity_poly.pdbx_strand_id
1 'polypeptide(L)'
;MDNNDWLKQLLLVGVGTTSMVAEKLREVSDEWVKDGKINSDQATAFVDDLMNQIKSEQGNFESNMERQLRNMLQDLGVPRQSEMDELRGRIDRLERQVRDLENKLWR
;
A
#
# COMPACT_ATOMS: atom_id res chain seq x y z
N MET A 1 -18.98 10.66 -5.55
CA MET A 1 -18.71 9.42 -4.78
C MET A 1 -17.39 8.91 -5.31
N ASP A 2 -16.33 9.17 -4.55
CA ASP A 2 -14.96 9.01 -5.01
C ASP A 2 -14.61 7.53 -5.08
N ASN A 3 -14.21 7.05 -6.27
CA ASN A 3 -13.62 5.71 -6.48
C ASN A 3 -12.29 5.52 -5.72
N ASN A 4 -11.91 6.45 -4.85
CA ASN A 4 -10.77 6.37 -3.96
C ASN A 4 -11.15 5.78 -2.59
N ASP A 5 -12.45 5.67 -2.29
CA ASP A 5 -12.93 5.15 -1.00
C ASP A 5 -12.80 3.63 -0.89
N TRP A 6 -12.97 2.88 -1.98
CA TRP A 6 -12.87 1.41 -1.93
C TRP A 6 -11.42 0.94 -1.74
N LEU A 7 -10.44 1.63 -2.34
CA LEU A 7 -9.00 1.36 -2.13
C LEU A 7 -8.56 1.77 -0.72
N LYS A 8 -9.04 2.91 -0.22
CA LYS A 8 -8.84 3.30 1.18
C LYS A 8 -9.51 2.33 2.15
N GLN A 9 -10.70 1.81 1.83
CA GLN A 9 -11.37 0.78 2.62
C GLN A 9 -10.63 -0.56 2.57
N LEU A 10 -10.07 -0.96 1.42
CA LEU A 10 -9.27 -2.18 1.32
C LEU A 10 -7.95 -2.06 2.09
N LEU A 11 -7.33 -0.88 2.07
CA LEU A 11 -6.17 -0.54 2.89
C LEU A 11 -6.54 -0.45 4.37
N LEU A 12 -7.70 0.10 4.75
CA LEU A 12 -8.19 0.09 6.12
C LEU A 12 -8.55 -1.32 6.61
N VAL A 13 -8.98 -2.22 5.73
CA VAL A 13 -9.15 -3.64 6.02
C VAL A 13 -7.78 -4.31 6.19
N GLY A 14 -6.76 -3.90 5.44
CA GLY A 14 -5.37 -4.41 5.53
C GLY A 14 -4.51 -3.79 6.64
N VAL A 15 -4.83 -2.58 7.13
CA VAL A 15 -4.04 -1.81 8.10
C VAL A 15 -4.78 -1.61 9.44
N GLY A 16 -6.12 -1.79 9.45
CA GLY A 16 -6.97 -1.56 10.62
C GLY A 16 -7.43 -2.82 11.36
N THR A 17 -7.12 -4.02 10.87
CA THR A 17 -7.46 -5.29 11.55
C THR A 17 -6.46 -5.68 12.63
N THR A 18 -5.34 -4.97 12.78
CA THR A 18 -4.35 -5.22 13.84
C THR A 18 -4.95 -5.14 15.25
N SER A 19 -5.95 -4.27 15.49
CA SER A 19 -6.61 -4.22 16.80
C SER A 19 -7.49 -5.44 17.06
N MET A 20 -8.28 -5.88 16.06
CA MET A 20 -9.11 -7.09 16.16
C MET A 20 -8.28 -8.36 16.26
N VAL A 21 -7.16 -8.44 15.52
CA VAL A 21 -6.21 -9.56 15.59
C VAL A 21 -5.52 -9.59 16.95
N ALA A 22 -5.10 -8.44 17.48
CA ALA A 22 -4.53 -8.35 18.82
C ALA A 22 -5.54 -8.75 19.91
N GLU A 23 -6.80 -8.32 19.81
CA GLU A 23 -7.87 -8.74 20.71
C GLU A 23 -8.12 -10.25 20.64
N LYS A 24 -8.20 -10.82 19.44
CA LYS A 24 -8.40 -12.27 19.26
C LYS A 24 -7.23 -13.10 19.74
N LEU A 25 -5.99 -12.65 19.51
CA LEU A 25 -4.80 -13.33 20.03
C LEU A 25 -4.78 -13.32 21.56
N ARG A 26 -5.14 -12.19 22.17
CA ARG A 26 -5.24 -12.05 23.62
C ARG A 26 -6.34 -12.93 24.21
N GLU A 27 -7.49 -13.01 23.54
CA GLU A 27 -8.61 -13.87 23.95
C GLU A 27 -8.23 -15.36 23.92
N VAL A 28 -7.58 -15.81 22.84
CA VAL A 28 -7.09 -17.19 22.70
C VAL A 28 -6.00 -17.50 23.73
N SER A 29 -5.08 -16.57 23.95
CA SER A 29 -4.02 -16.76 24.96
C SER A 29 -4.60 -16.85 26.37
N ASP A 30 -5.61 -16.02 26.69
CA ASP A 30 -6.31 -16.06 27.98
C ASP A 30 -7.09 -17.37 28.16
N GLU A 31 -7.68 -17.92 27.09
CA GLU A 31 -8.35 -19.22 27.10
C GLU A 31 -7.36 -20.36 27.39
N TRP A 32 -6.16 -20.32 26.80
CA TRP A 32 -5.13 -21.34 27.08
C TRP A 32 -4.54 -21.24 28.49
N VAL A 33 -4.53 -20.04 29.10
CA VAL A 33 -4.18 -19.87 30.52
C VAL A 33 -5.26 -20.46 31.42
N LYS A 34 -6.54 -20.23 31.10
CA LYS A 34 -7.68 -20.81 31.84
C LYS A 34 -7.70 -22.34 31.76
N ASP A 35 -7.37 -22.90 30.59
CA ASP A 35 -7.24 -24.34 30.36
C ASP A 35 -5.98 -24.95 31.01
N GLY A 36 -5.11 -24.13 31.59
CA GLY A 36 -3.85 -24.57 32.21
C GLY A 36 -2.80 -25.09 31.22
N LYS A 37 -2.97 -24.80 29.92
CA LYS A 37 -2.02 -25.22 28.87
C LYS A 37 -0.76 -24.35 28.84
N ILE A 38 -0.89 -23.09 29.26
CA ILE A 38 0.22 -22.14 29.38
C ILE A 38 0.04 -21.27 30.62
N ASN A 39 1.15 -20.72 31.11
CA ASN A 39 1.13 -19.80 32.24
C ASN A 39 0.90 -18.36 31.75
N SER A 40 0.40 -17.47 32.62
CA SER A 40 0.11 -16.06 32.28
C SER A 40 1.33 -15.32 31.69
N ASP A 41 2.53 -15.62 32.17
CA ASP A 41 3.77 -15.03 31.68
C ASP A 41 4.10 -15.50 30.26
N GLN A 42 3.82 -16.77 29.95
CA GLN A 42 4.04 -17.34 28.61
C GLN A 42 3.02 -16.82 27.60
N ALA A 43 1.77 -16.62 28.02
CA ALA A 43 0.73 -16.01 27.18
C ALA A 43 1.09 -14.57 26.79
N THR A 44 1.54 -13.77 27.75
CA THR A 44 1.95 -12.38 27.52
C THR A 44 3.16 -12.31 26.59
N ALA A 45 4.18 -13.14 26.84
CA ALA A 45 5.37 -13.21 25.99
C ALA A 45 5.04 -13.64 24.55
N PHE A 46 4.13 -14.61 24.38
CA PHE A 46 3.69 -15.07 23.05
C PHE A 46 2.99 -13.97 22.26
N VAL A 47 2.06 -13.25 22.89
CA VAL A 47 1.36 -12.14 22.24
C VAL A 47 2.33 -11.02 21.87
N ASP A 48 3.26 -10.68 22.75
CA ASP A 48 4.28 -9.64 22.50
C ASP A 48 5.22 -10.04 21.37
N ASP A 49 5.72 -11.27 21.32
CA ASP A 49 6.59 -11.76 20.26
C ASP A 49 5.87 -11.73 18.90
N LEU A 50 4.62 -12.19 18.84
CA LEU A 50 3.84 -12.20 17.61
C LEU A 50 3.57 -10.78 17.12
N MET A 51 3.23 -9.86 18.03
CA MET A 51 3.06 -8.44 17.69
C MET A 51 4.35 -7.79 17.22
N ASN A 52 5.49 -8.12 17.82
CA ASN A 52 6.80 -7.62 17.40
C ASN A 52 7.19 -8.17 16.03
N GLN A 53 6.91 -9.46 15.76
CA GLN A 53 7.17 -10.06 14.47
C GLN A 53 6.32 -9.43 13.37
N ILE A 54 5.01 -9.23 13.60
CA ILE A 54 4.13 -8.52 12.68
C ILE A 54 4.65 -7.12 12.39
N LYS A 55 5.03 -6.34 13.42
CA LYS A 55 5.59 -5.00 13.25
C LYS A 55 6.89 -5.03 12.43
N SER A 56 7.74 -6.03 12.64
CA SER A 56 9.01 -6.17 11.90
C SER A 56 8.79 -6.55 10.43
N GLU A 57 7.78 -7.37 10.15
CA GLU A 57 7.44 -7.81 8.80
C GLU A 57 6.62 -6.78 8.02
N GLN A 58 5.90 -5.88 8.72
CA GLN A 58 5.05 -4.86 8.13
C GLN A 58 5.79 -3.94 7.14
N GLY A 59 7.02 -3.50 7.46
CA GLY A 59 7.81 -2.64 6.58
C GLY A 59 8.22 -3.31 5.27
N ASN A 60 8.57 -4.60 5.33
CA ASN A 60 8.89 -5.39 4.13
C ASN A 60 7.63 -5.76 3.34
N PHE A 61 6.53 -6.02 4.04
CA PHE A 61 5.24 -6.34 3.46
C PHE A 61 4.66 -5.15 2.67
N GLU A 62 4.68 -3.94 3.23
CA GLU A 62 4.22 -2.72 2.55
C GLU A 62 5.00 -2.47 1.25
N SER A 63 6.33 -2.56 1.30
CA SER A 63 7.19 -2.42 0.11
C SER A 63 6.91 -3.48 -0.96
N ASN A 64 6.73 -4.73 -0.55
CA ASN A 64 6.41 -5.82 -1.48
C ASN A 64 5.02 -5.63 -2.10
N MET A 65 4.03 -5.25 -1.29
CA MET A 65 2.66 -5.02 -1.73
C MET A 65 2.58 -3.82 -2.67
N GLU A 66 3.27 -2.72 -2.37
CA GLU A 66 3.33 -1.55 -3.23
C GLU A 66 3.94 -1.90 -4.60
N ARG A 67 5.04 -2.66 -4.62
CA ARG A 67 5.65 -3.15 -5.87
C ARG A 67 4.69 -4.03 -6.66
N GLN A 68 3.99 -4.94 -5.99
CA GLN A 68 3.07 -5.87 -6.64
C GLN A 68 1.85 -5.13 -7.21
N LEU A 69 1.29 -4.17 -6.47
CA LEU A 69 0.23 -3.29 -6.95
C LEU A 69 0.68 -2.45 -8.15
N ARG A 70 1.90 -1.87 -8.10
CA ARG A 70 2.46 -1.12 -9.24
C ARG A 70 2.58 -2.00 -10.49
N ASN A 71 3.04 -3.24 -10.36
CA ASN A 71 3.15 -4.17 -11.48
C ASN A 71 1.77 -4.51 -12.06
N MET A 72 0.78 -4.81 -11.20
CA MET A 72 -0.59 -5.09 -11.64
C MET A 72 -1.22 -3.90 -12.38
N LEU A 73 -1.01 -2.68 -11.88
CA LEU A 73 -1.52 -1.47 -12.56
C LEU A 73 -0.89 -1.29 -13.93
N GLN A 74 0.40 -1.61 -14.10
CA GLN A 74 1.04 -1.60 -15.41
C GLN A 74 0.50 -2.67 -16.34
N ASP A 75 0.26 -3.89 -15.84
CA ASP A 75 -0.31 -4.99 -16.63
C ASP A 75 -1.75 -4.67 -17.11
N LEU A 76 -2.51 -3.92 -16.30
CA LEU A 76 -3.83 -3.39 -16.66
C LEU A 76 -3.76 -2.18 -17.62
N GLY A 77 -2.56 -1.76 -18.00
CA GLY A 77 -2.34 -0.64 -18.91
C GLY A 77 -2.56 0.74 -18.29
N VAL A 78 -2.51 0.86 -16.96
CA VAL A 78 -2.56 2.16 -16.27
C VAL A 78 -1.18 2.81 -16.35
N PRO A 79 -1.01 3.90 -17.13
CA PRO A 79 0.28 4.57 -17.26
C PRO A 79 0.64 5.27 -15.95
N ARG A 80 1.94 5.32 -15.64
CA ARG A 80 2.43 6.03 -14.46
C ARG A 80 2.29 7.53 -14.68
N GLN A 81 2.06 8.27 -13.60
CA GLN A 81 1.95 9.73 -13.66
C GLN A 81 3.23 10.37 -14.22
N SER A 82 4.40 9.83 -13.89
CA SER A 82 5.68 10.27 -14.45
C SER A 82 5.77 10.10 -15.96
N GLU A 83 5.20 9.02 -16.50
CA GLU A 83 5.18 8.77 -17.96
C GLU A 83 4.23 9.75 -18.65
N MET A 84 3.08 10.04 -18.03
CA MET A 84 2.15 11.07 -18.51
C MET A 84 2.76 12.47 -18.49
N ASP A 85 3.50 12.81 -17.44
CA ASP A 85 4.18 14.10 -17.31
C ASP A 85 5.29 14.26 -18.35
N GLU A 86 6.05 13.20 -18.63
CA GLU A 86 7.05 13.19 -19.69
C GLU A 86 6.43 13.40 -21.07
N LEU A 87 5.33 12.69 -21.36
CA LEU A 87 4.58 12.84 -22.61
C LEU A 87 4.03 14.25 -22.76
N ARG A 88 3.47 14.83 -21.69
CA ARG A 88 3.00 16.22 -21.67
C ARG A 88 4.13 17.20 -21.98
N GLY A 89 5.29 17.03 -21.36
CA GLY A 89 6.46 17.86 -21.64
C GLY A 89 6.97 17.72 -23.09
N ARG A 90 6.87 16.53 -23.68
CA ARG A 90 7.18 16.32 -25.11
C ARG A 90 6.18 17.03 -26.02
N ILE A 91 4.89 16.97 -25.71
CA ILE A 91 3.83 17.67 -26.44
C ILE A 91 4.08 19.19 -26.40
N ASP A 92 4.32 19.76 -25.21
CA ASP A 92 4.57 21.20 -25.06
C ASP A 92 5.76 21.68 -25.92
N ARG A 93 6.83 20.86 -26.02
CA ARG A 93 7.98 21.18 -26.86
C ARG A 93 7.65 21.12 -28.35
N LEU A 94 6.90 20.11 -28.78
CA LEU A 94 6.45 19.99 -30.18
C LEU A 94 5.53 21.16 -30.56
N GLU A 95 4.60 21.54 -29.70
CA GLU A 95 3.72 22.69 -29.95
C GLU A 95 4.47 24.02 -30.09
N ARG A 96 5.57 24.21 -29.35
CA ARG A 96 6.44 25.38 -29.51
C ARG A 96 7.18 25.34 -30.85
N GLN A 97 7.73 24.18 -31.21
CA GLN A 97 8.43 24.01 -32.49
C GLN A 97 7.51 24.25 -33.68
N VAL A 98 6.28 23.73 -33.63
CA VAL A 98 5.27 23.97 -34.67
C VAL A 98 4.96 25.46 -34.79
N ARG A 99 4.71 26.16 -33.67
CA ARG A 99 4.48 27.61 -33.67
C ARG A 99 5.66 28.41 -34.23
N ASP A 100 6.89 28.05 -33.88
CA ASP A 100 8.09 28.70 -34.41
C ASP A 100 8.26 28.48 -35.92
N LEU A 101 7.91 27.29 -36.41
CA LEU A 101 7.91 26.98 -37.85
C LEU A 101 6.83 27.76 -38.60
N GLU A 102 5.62 27.82 -38.06
CA GLU A 102 4.53 28.63 -38.61
C GLU A 102 4.93 30.10 -38.68
N ASN A 103 5.50 30.66 -37.60
CA ASN A 103 5.97 32.04 -37.58
C ASN A 103 7.09 32.34 -38.59
N LYS A 104 7.91 31.33 -38.95
CA LYS A 104 8.94 31.46 -40.00
C LYS A 104 8.38 31.37 -41.41
N LEU A 105 7.32 30.60 -41.62
CA LEU A 105 6.64 30.44 -42.91
C LEU A 105 5.83 31.67 -43.33
N TRP A 106 5.43 32.50 -42.35
CA TRP A 106 4.66 33.73 -42.58
C TRP A 106 5.50 35.01 -42.68
N ARG A 107 6.84 34.88 -42.66
CA ARG A 107 7.80 35.96 -42.98
C ARG A 107 8.40 35.74 -44.35
#